data_AF-A0ABD5DWA0-F1
#
_entry.id   AF-A0ABD5DWA0-F1
#
_cell.length_a   1.000
_cell.length_b   1.000
_cell.length_c   1.000
_cell.angle_alpha   90.00
_cell.angle_beta   90.00
_cell.angle_gamma   90.00
#
_symmetry.space_group_name_H-M   'P 1'
#
loop_
_entity.id
_entity.type
_entity.pdbx_description
1 polymer ?
#
loop_
_entity_poly.entity_id
_entity_poly.type
_entity_poly.pdbx_seq_one_letter_code
_entity_poly.pdbx_strand_id
1 'polypeptide(L)'
;YMSFATKATEDNPLLDYDETTSLVSNPYVKKSDWGWQIDPVGLRYSLNWFWDHYQLPLFIVENGFGAIDVREADGSVNDQYRID
;
A
#
# COMPACT_ATOMS: atom_id res chain seq x y z
N TYR A 1 -1.19 0.18 -4.37
CA TYR A 1 -0.24 0.87 -3.47
C TYR A 1 -0.23 0.16 -2.13
N MET A 2 0.97 -0.10 -1.57
CA MET A 2 1.12 -0.70 -0.25
C MET A 2 0.91 0.37 0.83
N SER A 3 -0.02 0.14 1.75
CA SER A 3 -0.15 0.95 2.96
C SER A 3 -0.06 0.08 4.21
N PHE A 4 0.62 0.59 5.23
CA PHE A 4 0.59 0.00 6.57
C PHE A 4 -0.46 0.69 7.42
N ALA A 5 -1.07 -0.06 8.32
CA ALA A 5 -1.97 0.48 9.33
C ALA A 5 -1.33 0.33 10.70
N THR A 6 -1.49 1.37 11.52
CA THR A 6 -1.12 1.36 12.94
C THR A 6 -2.37 1.60 13.77
N LYS A 7 -2.33 1.20 15.04
CA LYS A 7 -3.41 1.44 16.00
C LYS A 7 -2.89 2.39 17.08
N ALA A 8 -3.65 3.43 17.38
CA ALA A 8 -3.36 4.29 18.51
C ALA A 8 -3.42 3.48 19.82
N THR A 9 -2.41 3.66 20.67
CA THR A 9 -2.33 3.05 22.00
C THR A 9 -2.11 4.14 23.05
N GLU A 10 -2.57 3.90 24.28
CA GLU A 10 -2.51 4.90 25.36
C GLU A 10 -1.08 5.24 25.79
N ASP A 11 -0.16 4.27 25.64
CA ASP A 11 1.26 4.38 25.96
C ASP A 11 2.10 5.03 24.84
N ASN A 12 1.49 5.36 23.70
CA ASN A 12 2.15 6.02 22.57
C ASN A 12 1.40 7.30 22.12
N PRO A 13 1.36 8.35 22.96
CA PRO A 13 0.61 9.57 22.67
C PRO A 13 1.18 10.38 21.50
N LEU A 14 2.45 10.15 21.12
CA LEU A 14 3.12 10.85 20.02
C LEU A 14 3.00 10.11 18.68
N LEU A 15 2.39 8.91 18.67
CA LEU A 15 2.28 8.05 17.49
C LEU A 15 3.65 7.68 16.91
N ASP A 16 4.64 7.45 17.78
CA ASP A 16 5.96 6.99 17.40
C ASP A 16 5.83 5.63 16.70
N TYR A 17 6.40 5.53 15.48
CA TYR A 17 6.28 4.32 14.66
C TYR A 17 7.41 3.34 14.95
N ASP A 18 7.06 2.13 15.37
CA ASP A 18 7.94 0.97 15.44
C ASP A 18 7.41 -0.14 14.53
N GLU A 19 8.10 -0.37 13.41
CA GLU A 19 7.72 -1.37 12.40
C GLU A 19 7.56 -2.79 12.98
N THR A 20 8.32 -3.12 14.04
CA THR A 20 8.31 -4.49 14.60
C THR A 20 7.06 -4.80 15.41
N THR A 21 6.36 -3.77 15.92
CA THR A 21 5.26 -3.92 16.87
C THR A 21 3.98 -3.17 16.48
N SER A 22 4.10 -2.11 15.69
CA SER A 22 2.99 -1.17 15.42
C SER A 22 2.08 -1.61 14.27
N LEU A 23 2.51 -2.56 13.45
CA LEU A 23 1.77 -3.02 12.28
C LEU A 23 0.51 -3.80 12.70
N VAL A 24 -0.65 -3.32 12.26
CA VAL A 24 -1.94 -4.01 12.44
C VAL A 24 -2.62 -4.26 11.10
N SER A 25 -3.58 -5.19 11.10
CA SER A 25 -4.44 -5.43 9.94
C SER A 25 -5.57 -4.41 9.86
N ASN A 26 -5.72 -3.76 8.71
CA ASN A 26 -6.89 -2.96 8.39
C ASN A 26 -7.99 -3.87 7.80
N PRO A 27 -9.16 -4.04 8.47
CA PRO A 27 -10.22 -4.95 8.01
C PRO A 27 -11.00 -4.42 6.80
N TYR A 28 -10.77 -3.17 6.38
CA TYR A 28 -11.53 -2.51 5.31
C TYR A 28 -10.85 -2.59 3.94
N VAL A 29 -9.63 -3.11 3.87
CA VAL A 29 -8.84 -3.20 2.62
C VAL A 29 -8.42 -4.64 2.36
N LYS A 30 -8.31 -4.99 1.08
CA LYS A 30 -7.81 -6.31 0.66
C LYS A 30 -6.30 -6.40 0.89
N LYS A 31 -5.80 -7.62 0.93
CA LYS A 31 -4.36 -7.92 0.97
C LYS A 31 -3.95 -8.72 -0.25
N SER A 32 -2.73 -8.50 -0.71
CA SER A 32 -2.06 -9.38 -1.67
C SER A 32 -1.75 -10.73 -1.04
N ASP A 33 -1.35 -11.68 -1.88
CA ASP A 33 -0.88 -12.99 -1.40
C ASP A 33 0.36 -12.85 -0.49
N TRP A 34 1.13 -11.76 -0.60
CA TRP A 34 2.28 -11.47 0.28
C TRP A 34 1.86 -10.78 1.58
N GLY A 35 0.56 -10.67 1.85
CA GLY A 35 0.01 -10.02 3.03
C GLY A 35 0.01 -8.49 2.97
N TRP A 36 0.42 -7.89 1.85
CA TRP A 36 0.49 -6.44 1.69
C TRP A 36 -0.90 -5.85 1.45
N GLN A 37 -1.27 -4.85 2.25
CA GLN A 37 -2.56 -4.20 2.08
C GLN A 37 -2.59 -3.38 0.79
N ILE A 38 -3.68 -3.49 0.04
CA ILE A 38 -3.89 -2.80 -1.24
C ILE A 38 -4.86 -1.65 -0.98
N ASP A 39 -4.34 -0.43 -0.96
CA ASP A 39 -5.11 0.76 -0.65
C ASP A 39 -4.86 1.88 -1.69
N PRO A 40 -5.70 1.99 -2.72
CA PRO A 40 -5.57 3.05 -3.72
C PRO A 40 -5.97 4.43 -3.19
N VAL A 41 -6.85 4.49 -2.17
CA VAL A 41 -7.29 5.77 -1.58
C VAL A 41 -6.19 6.35 -0.70
N GLY A 42 -5.45 5.51 0.01
CA GLY A 42 -4.27 5.90 0.77
C GLY A 42 -3.24 6.65 -0.08
N LEU A 43 -2.97 6.20 -1.31
CA LEU A 43 -2.07 6.90 -2.23
C LEU A 43 -2.55 8.34 -2.52
N ARG A 44 -3.85 8.52 -2.78
CA ARG A 44 -4.43 9.85 -2.98
C ARG A 44 -4.25 10.74 -1.74
N TYR A 45 -4.48 10.20 -0.55
CA TYR A 45 -4.30 10.96 0.69
C TYR A 45 -2.85 11.36 0.92
N SER A 46 -1.89 10.45 0.68
CA SER A 46 -0.47 10.77 0.78
C SER A 46 -0.07 11.88 -0.19
N LEU A 47 -0.52 11.82 -1.45
CA LEU A 47 -0.24 12.87 -2.45
C LEU A 47 -0.86 14.22 -2.08
N ASN A 48 -2.11 14.23 -1.59
CA ASN A 48 -2.75 15.44 -1.09
C ASN A 48 -1.95 16.04 0.08
N TRP A 49 -1.54 15.22 1.06
CA TRP A 49 -0.77 15.68 2.21
C TRP A 49 0.58 16.28 1.79
N PHE A 50 1.31 15.62 0.88
CA PHE A 50 2.57 16.14 0.35
C PHE A 50 2.36 17.47 -0.38
N TRP A 51 1.31 17.56 -1.21
CA TRP A 51 1.00 18.81 -1.90
C TRP A 51 0.61 19.92 -0.92
N ASP A 52 -0.29 19.66 0.02
CA ASP A 52 -0.74 20.64 1.03
C ASP A 52 0.44 21.18 1.85
N HIS A 53 1.43 20.33 2.16
CA HIS A 53 2.59 20.71 2.94
C HIS A 53 3.67 21.45 2.14
N TYR A 54 3.97 21.00 0.91
CA TYR A 54 5.13 21.47 0.15
C TYR A 54 4.78 22.34 -1.06
N GLN A 55 3.60 22.17 -1.67
CA GLN A 55 3.16 22.84 -2.91
C GLN A 55 4.17 22.70 -4.07
N LEU A 56 4.88 21.57 -4.15
CA LEU A 56 5.82 21.26 -5.22
C LEU A 56 5.28 20.15 -6.11
N PRO A 57 5.56 20.18 -7.44
CA PRO A 57 5.15 19.10 -8.34
C PRO A 57 5.63 17.74 -7.84
N LEU A 58 4.73 16.76 -7.82
CA LEU A 58 5.00 15.40 -7.36
C LEU A 58 5.09 14.44 -8.56
N PHE A 59 5.98 13.45 -8.45
CA PHE A 59 6.12 12.39 -9.46
C PHE A 59 6.18 11.03 -8.75
N ILE A 60 5.31 10.11 -9.14
CA ILE A 60 5.33 8.73 -8.64
C ILE A 60 6.42 7.98 -9.40
N VAL A 61 7.57 7.77 -8.77
CA VAL A 61 8.70 7.05 -9.39
C VAL A 61 8.54 5.53 -9.35
N GLU A 62 7.68 5.03 -8.45
CA GLU A 62 7.40 3.60 -8.34
C GLU A 62 5.97 3.34 -7.84
N ASN A 63 5.24 2.47 -8.54
CA ASN A 63 3.99 1.90 -8.10
C ASN A 63 3.75 0.58 -8.83
N GLY A 64 3.45 -0.49 -8.10
CA GLY A 64 3.25 -1.80 -8.72
C GLY A 64 2.58 -2.79 -7.79
N PHE A 65 2.32 -3.97 -8.34
CA PHE A 65 1.69 -5.10 -7.66
C PHE A 65 2.47 -6.38 -7.97
N GLY A 66 3.11 -6.93 -6.94
CA GLY A 66 3.79 -8.21 -7.00
C GLY A 66 2.79 -9.36 -6.79
N ALA A 67 2.88 -10.38 -7.65
CA ALA A 67 2.04 -11.57 -7.63
C ALA A 67 2.81 -12.75 -8.26
N ILE A 68 2.33 -13.99 -8.05
CA ILE A 68 2.86 -15.16 -8.78
C ILE A 68 2.17 -15.23 -10.14
N ASP A 69 2.89 -14.82 -11.18
CA ASP A 69 2.45 -14.99 -12.56
C ASP A 69 2.57 -16.45 -13.00
N VAL A 70 1.56 -16.96 -13.71
CA VAL A 70 1.55 -18.32 -14.28
C VAL A 70 1.69 -18.23 -15.79
N ARG A 71 2.65 -18.97 -16.34
CA ARG A 71 2.85 -19.09 -17.79
C ARG A 71 2.02 -20.24 -18.33
N GLU A 72 1.10 -19.93 -19.24
CA GLU A 72 0.23 -20.89 -19.90
C GLU A 72 0.99 -21.72 -20.95
N ALA A 73 0.35 -22.79 -21.43
CA ALA A 73 0.94 -23.68 -22.43
C ALA A 73 1.22 -22.99 -23.79
N ASP A 74 0.44 -21.96 -24.14
CA ASP A 74 0.65 -21.13 -25.33
C ASP A 74 1.71 -20.02 -25.12
N GLY A 75 2.25 -19.91 -23.91
CA GLY A 75 3.27 -18.95 -23.52
C GLY A 75 2.73 -17.61 -23.00
N SER A 76 1.41 -17.42 -22.93
CA SER A 76 0.78 -16.24 -22.34
C SER A 76 0.85 -16.22 -20.81
N VAL A 77 0.55 -15.07 -20.20
CA VAL A 77 0.38 -14.87 -18.77
C VAL A 77 -0.92 -14.08 -18.58
N ASN A 78 -1.84 -14.61 -17.76
CA ASN A 78 -3.14 -13.99 -17.49
C ASN A 78 -3.10 -13.20 -16.17
N ASP A 79 -2.57 -11.98 -16.19
CA ASP A 79 -2.31 -11.15 -15.00
C ASP A 79 -3.31 -9.98 -14.81
N GLN A 80 -4.59 -10.19 -15.12
CA GLN A 80 -5.64 -9.15 -15.00
C GLN A 80 -5.68 -8.48 -13.63
N TYR A 81 -5.33 -9.21 -12.56
CA TYR A 81 -5.21 -8.68 -11.20
C TYR A 81 -4.20 -7.53 -11.03
N ARG A 82 -3.27 -7.35 -11.97
CA ARG A 82 -2.25 -6.29 -11.96
C ARG A 82 -2.76 -5.02 -12.66
N ILE A 83 -3.75 -5.18 -13.53
CA ILE A 83 -4.40 -4.10 -14.27
C ILE A 83 -5.51 -3.47 -13.42
N ASP A 84 -6.26 -4.30 -12.68
CA ASP A 84 -7.35 -3.88 -11.79
C ASP A 84 -6.88 -3.03 -10.59
#